data_AF-A0A1I0L7R6-F1
#
_entry.id   AF-A0A1I0L7R6-F1
#
_cell.length_a   1.000
_cell.length_b   1.000
_cell.length_c   1.000
_cell.angle_alpha   90.00
_cell.angle_beta   90.00
_cell.angle_gamma   90.00
#
_symmetry.space_group_name_H-M   'P 1'
#
loop_
_entity.id
_entity.type
_entity.pdbx_description
1 polymer ?
#
loop_
_entity_poly.entity_id
_entity_poly.type
_entity_poly.pdbx_seq_one_letter_code
_entity_poly.pdbx_strand_id
1 'polypeptide(L)'
;MTEEVAHEMMELSHQLFERMISQQQAKVLRLAREAVPNIGPEDLRNAHDFPELKEHPTFEYEDGLLAGLISAQIALRAEVKGRLPARPPPTF
;
A
#
# COMPACT_ATOMS: atom_id res chain seq x y z
N MET A 1 0.79 23.23 14.85
CA MET A 1 1.46 22.74 13.63
C MET A 1 1.15 23.75 12.53
N THR A 2 2.15 24.31 11.87
CA THR A 2 1.93 25.22 10.73
C THR A 2 1.46 24.42 9.52
N GLU A 3 0.75 25.05 8.59
CA GLU A 3 0.23 24.40 7.36
C GLU A 3 1.38 23.77 6.54
N GLU A 4 2.52 24.47 6.46
CA GLU A 4 3.73 24.02 5.77
C GLU A 4 4.32 22.74 6.37
N VAL A 5 4.40 22.65 7.71
CA VAL A 5 4.84 21.42 8.40
C VAL A 5 3.87 20.27 8.15
N ALA A 6 2.55 20.53 8.07
CA ALA A 6 1.57 19.49 7.78
C ALA A 6 1.73 18.94 6.35
N HIS A 7 2.01 19.80 5.38
CA HIS A 7 2.30 19.39 4.00
C HIS A 7 3.59 18.58 3.89
N GLU A 8 4.67 19.02 4.56
CA GLU A 8 5.94 18.28 4.57
C GLU A 8 5.78 16.90 5.23
N MET A 9 5.10 16.84 6.37
CA MET A 9 4.79 15.57 7.04
C MET A 9 3.96 14.64 6.16
N MET A 10 3.00 15.18 5.40
CA MET A 10 2.19 14.39 4.47
C MET A 10 3.05 13.79 3.35
N GLU A 11 3.93 14.59 2.75
CA GLU A 11 4.83 14.15 1.68
C GLU A 11 5.79 13.06 2.19
N LEU A 12 6.41 13.28 3.36
CA LEU A 12 7.28 12.28 3.99
C LEU A 12 6.54 10.98 4.31
N SER A 13 5.30 11.09 4.80
CA SER A 13 4.46 9.92 5.09
C SER A 13 4.11 9.17 3.81
N HIS A 14 3.75 9.88 2.73
CA HIS A 14 3.47 9.28 1.43
C HIS A 14 4.67 8.49 0.91
N GLN A 15 5.86 9.11 0.88
CA GLN A 15 7.10 8.46 0.45
C GLN A 15 7.50 7.27 1.32
N LEU A 16 7.22 7.32 2.62
CA LEU A 16 7.44 6.19 3.52
C LEU A 16 6.51 5.02 3.17
N PHE A 17 5.20 5.26 3.05
CA PHE A 17 4.23 4.23 2.71
C PHE A 17 4.49 3.62 1.33
N GLU A 18 4.81 4.41 0.31
CA GLU A 18 5.15 3.90 -1.03
C GLU A 18 6.32 2.90 -0.98
N ARG A 19 7.39 3.24 -0.22
CA ARG A 19 8.53 2.33 -0.06
C ARG A 19 8.16 1.06 0.68
N MET A 20 7.40 1.16 1.78
CA MET A 20 6.96 0.00 2.55
C MET A 20 6.06 -0.92 1.72
N ILE A 21 5.11 -0.35 0.97
CA ILE A 21 4.20 -1.08 0.08
C ILE A 21 5.00 -1.78 -1.03
N SER A 22 5.93 -1.07 -1.68
CA SER A 22 6.76 -1.64 -2.76
C SER A 22 7.62 -2.82 -2.25
N GLN A 23 8.24 -2.69 -1.09
CA GLN A 23 9.01 -3.78 -0.46
C GLN A 23 8.13 -4.97 -0.12
N GLN A 24 6.93 -4.71 0.43
CA GLN A 24 5.99 -5.76 0.77
C GLN A 24 5.43 -6.47 -0.47
N GLN A 25 5.12 -5.75 -1.54
CA GLN A 25 4.72 -6.33 -2.84
C GLN A 25 5.80 -7.24 -3.41
N ALA A 26 7.07 -6.83 -3.37
CA ALA A 26 8.17 -7.67 -3.82
C ALA A 26 8.30 -8.96 -2.98
N LYS A 27 8.07 -8.86 -1.66
CA LYS A 27 8.08 -10.02 -0.76
C LYS A 27 6.93 -10.98 -1.06
N VAL A 28 5.72 -10.46 -1.21
CA VAL A 28 4.52 -11.24 -1.58
C VAL A 28 4.71 -11.94 -2.92
N LEU A 29 5.22 -11.24 -3.93
CA LEU A 29 5.50 -11.82 -5.25
C LEU A 29 6.56 -12.92 -5.19
N ARG A 30 7.61 -12.74 -4.40
CA ARG A 30 8.63 -13.78 -4.20
C ARG A 30 8.01 -15.05 -3.60
N LEU A 31 7.20 -14.92 -2.54
CA LEU A 31 6.53 -16.05 -1.90
C LEU A 31 5.52 -16.70 -2.83
N ALA A 32 4.78 -15.90 -3.61
CA ALA A 32 3.85 -16.43 -4.59
C ALA A 32 4.56 -17.29 -5.66
N ARG A 33 5.76 -16.89 -6.08
CA ARG A 33 6.59 -17.66 -7.03
C ARG A 33 7.16 -18.95 -6.45
N GLU A 34 7.24 -19.08 -5.13
CA GLU A 34 7.60 -20.34 -4.48
C GLU A 34 6.48 -21.38 -4.64
N ALA A 35 5.22 -20.95 -4.65
CA ALA A 35 4.06 -21.80 -4.90
C ALA A 35 3.68 -21.93 -6.39
N VAL A 36 3.74 -20.84 -7.15
CA VAL A 36 3.36 -20.75 -8.58
C VAL A 36 4.49 -20.07 -9.37
N PRO A 37 5.45 -20.82 -9.92
CA PRO A 37 6.72 -20.26 -10.45
C PRO A 37 6.60 -19.14 -11.49
N ASN A 38 5.54 -19.15 -12.31
CA ASN A 38 5.35 -18.20 -13.41
C ASN A 38 4.36 -17.07 -13.08
N ILE A 39 3.96 -16.92 -11.80
CA ILE A 39 3.01 -15.88 -11.41
C ILE A 39 3.60 -14.47 -11.57
N GLY A 40 2.79 -13.59 -12.15
CA GLY A 40 3.09 -12.18 -12.35
C GLY A 40 2.51 -11.28 -11.25
N PRO A 41 2.95 -10.01 -11.18
CA PRO A 41 2.36 -9.03 -10.25
C PRO A 41 0.87 -8.79 -10.49
N GLU A 42 0.42 -8.88 -11.74
CA GLU A 42 -0.98 -8.66 -12.13
C GLU A 42 -1.88 -9.80 -11.63
N ASP A 43 -1.38 -11.03 -11.65
CA ASP A 43 -2.10 -12.24 -11.22
C ASP A 43 -2.38 -12.22 -9.71
N LEU A 44 -1.51 -11.58 -8.91
CA LEU A 44 -1.73 -11.42 -7.47
C LEU A 44 -3.01 -10.64 -7.13
N ARG A 45 -3.50 -9.80 -8.04
CA ARG A 45 -4.79 -9.11 -7.83
C ARG A 45 -5.98 -10.08 -7.81
N ASN A 46 -5.80 -11.25 -8.40
CA ASN A 46 -6.76 -12.35 -8.40
C ASN A 46 -6.15 -13.61 -7.78
N ALA A 47 -5.44 -13.47 -6.64
CA ALA A 47 -4.80 -14.59 -5.95
C ALA A 47 -5.73 -15.78 -5.64
N HIS A 48 -7.05 -15.56 -5.58
CA HIS A 48 -8.05 -16.60 -5.37
C HIS A 48 -8.16 -17.61 -6.53
N ASP A 49 -7.66 -17.26 -7.72
CA ASP A 49 -7.60 -18.14 -8.89
C ASP A 49 -6.47 -19.19 -8.80
N PHE A 50 -5.60 -19.07 -7.79
CA PHE A 50 -4.44 -19.95 -7.57
C PHE A 50 -4.59 -20.67 -6.22
N PRO A 51 -5.18 -21.87 -6.17
CA PRO A 51 -5.37 -22.63 -4.94
C PRO A 51 -4.07 -22.86 -4.15
N GLU A 52 -2.94 -22.97 -4.84
CA GLU A 52 -1.60 -23.18 -4.27
C GLU A 52 -1.18 -22.03 -3.35
N LEU A 53 -1.67 -20.80 -3.60
CA LEU A 53 -1.38 -19.65 -2.74
C LEU A 53 -2.12 -19.74 -1.40
N LYS A 54 -3.33 -20.32 -1.38
CA LYS A 54 -4.07 -20.55 -0.12
C LYS A 54 -3.41 -21.60 0.77
N GLU A 55 -2.68 -22.54 0.16
CA GLU A 55 -1.93 -23.56 0.89
C GLU A 55 -0.57 -23.08 1.38
N HIS A 56 -0.24 -21.79 1.19
CA HIS A 56 1.03 -21.19 1.57
C HIS A 56 0.85 -20.15 2.71
N PRO A 57 0.85 -20.56 3.99
CA PRO A 57 0.52 -19.69 5.13
C PRO A 57 1.36 -18.42 5.23
N THR A 58 2.64 -18.51 4.88
CA THR A 58 3.54 -17.35 4.87
C THR A 58 3.15 -16.34 3.80
N PHE A 59 2.57 -16.79 2.67
CA PHE A 59 2.09 -15.88 1.64
C PHE A 59 0.85 -15.14 2.15
N GLU A 60 -0.13 -15.87 2.71
CA GLU A 60 -1.38 -15.29 3.22
C GLU A 60 -1.11 -14.22 4.29
N TYR A 61 -0.20 -14.49 5.23
CA TYR A 61 0.18 -13.53 6.26
C TYR A 61 0.76 -12.24 5.66
N GLU A 62 1.68 -12.38 4.71
CA GLU A 62 2.39 -11.25 4.09
C GLU A 62 1.49 -10.46 3.14
N ASP A 63 0.55 -11.11 2.46
CA ASP A 63 -0.48 -10.46 1.66
C ASP A 63 -1.45 -9.66 2.55
N GLY A 64 -1.83 -10.21 3.71
CA GLY A 64 -2.60 -9.48 4.72
C GLY A 64 -1.88 -8.24 5.24
N LEU A 65 -0.55 -8.30 5.46
CA LEU A 65 0.26 -7.14 5.81
C LEU A 65 0.29 -6.08 4.69
N LEU A 66 0.37 -6.51 3.43
CA LEU A 66 0.28 -5.61 2.29
C LEU A 66 -1.05 -4.86 2.27
N ALA A 67 -2.17 -5.58 2.44
CA ALA A 67 -3.50 -4.98 2.53
C ALA A 67 -3.60 -4.00 3.70
N GLY A 68 -2.99 -4.31 4.84
CA GLY A 68 -2.89 -3.43 6.01
C GLY A 68 -2.14 -2.13 5.72
N LEU A 69 -0.98 -2.19 5.06
CA LEU A 69 -0.20 -1.02 4.68
C LEU A 69 -0.95 -0.09 3.73
N ILE A 70 -1.60 -0.66 2.71
CA ILE A 70 -2.43 0.08 1.76
C ILE A 70 -3.59 0.77 2.50
N SER A 71 -4.28 0.04 3.38
CA SER A 71 -5.39 0.57 4.18
C SER A 71 -4.94 1.72 5.08
N ALA A 72 -3.78 1.58 5.73
CA ALA A 72 -3.21 2.62 6.58
C ALA A 72 -2.85 3.89 5.79
N GLN A 73 -2.26 3.75 4.60
CA GLN A 73 -1.95 4.88 3.72
C GLN A 73 -3.23 5.61 3.29
N ILE A 74 -4.28 4.87 2.91
CA ILE A 74 -5.58 5.46 2.53
C ILE A 74 -6.21 6.20 3.70
N ALA A 75 -6.23 5.59 4.89
CA ALA A 75 -6.80 6.18 6.09
C ALA A 75 -6.08 7.48 6.48
N LEU A 76 -4.74 7.48 6.46
CA LEU A 76 -3.95 8.67 6.75
C LEU A 76 -4.25 9.82 5.77
N ARG A 77 -4.30 9.52 4.46
CA ARG A 77 -4.61 10.52 3.43
C ARG A 77 -6.02 11.10 3.61
N ALA A 78 -7.00 10.26 3.93
CA ALA A 78 -8.38 10.68 4.17
C ALA A 78 -8.48 11.58 5.40
N GLU A 79 -7.85 11.18 6.52
CA GLU A 79 -7.88 11.93 7.77
C GLU A 79 -7.29 13.33 7.62
N VAL A 80 -6.12 13.44 6.96
CA VAL A 80 -5.48 14.74 6.79
C VAL A 80 -6.23 15.61 5.78
N LYS A 81 -6.76 15.04 4.69
CA LYS A 81 -7.61 15.80 3.75
C LYS A 81 -8.88 16.32 4.43
N GLY A 82 -9.44 15.59 5.38
CA GLY A 82 -10.61 16.02 6.17
C GLY A 82 -10.30 17.12 7.19
N ARG A 83 -9.04 17.28 7.60
CA ARG A 83 -8.59 18.26 8.60
C ARG A 83 -7.95 19.52 8.01
N LEU A 84 -7.42 19.46 6.78
CA LEU A 84 -6.85 20.63 6.11
C LEU A 84 -7.93 21.44 5.40
N PRO A 85 -7.96 22.79 5.56
CA PRO A 85 -8.88 23.62 4.78
C PRO A 85 -8.60 23.46 3.29
N ALA A 86 -9.64 23.48 2.47
CA ALA A 86 -9.47 23.46 1.02
C ALA A 86 -8.62 24.68 0.61
N ARG A 87 -7.47 24.43 -0.03
CA ARG A 87 -6.67 25.51 -0.62
C ARG A 87 -7.58 26.29 -1.58
N PRO A 88 -7.76 27.61 -1.38
CA PRO A 88 -8.59 28.39 -2.28
C PRO A 88 -8.03 28.26 -3.70
N PRO A 89 -8.91 28.21 -4.73
CA PRO A 89 -8.47 28.17 -6.11
C PRO A 89 -7.54 29.36 -6.38
N PRO A 90 -6.52 29.21 -7.24
CA PRO A 90 -5.66 30.32 -7.61
C PRO A 90 -6.52 31.46 -8.18
N THR A 91 -6.43 32.63 -7.58
CA THR A 91 -6.94 33.88 -8.17
C THR A 91 -6.09 34.19 -9.39
N PHE A 92 -6.67 34.06 -10.58
CA PHE A 92 -6.12 34.56 -11.83
C PHE A 92 -6.31 36.07 -11.92
#